data_AF-A0A1S8WY20-F1
#
_entry.id   AF-A0A1S8WY20-F1
#
_cell.length_a   1.000
_cell.length_b   1.000
_cell.length_c   1.000
_cell.angle_alpha   90.00
_cell.angle_beta   90.00
_cell.angle_gamma   90.00
#
_symmetry.space_group_name_H-M   'P 1'
#
loop_
_entity.id
_entity.type
_entity.pdbx_description
1 polymer ?
#
loop_
_entity_poly.entity_id
_entity_poly.type
_entity_poly.pdbx_seq_one_letter_code
_entity_poly.pdbx_strand_id
1 'polypeptide(L)'
;MHSDPLNKKPLGNSASALDGKKIPMQVLPPNLPERFYTEFEIIYTPRDDPGMPLPPWPAGHPPALPYAIGRGKTWYAADLGIAIEWYTDYCVPIFEPNSYFPCVLFNYNGTAYFISPKYTGYGPCCVYRRHWTPPHRDFMQQYARYYNGSTTKFGDGVLEQTVDWWIIPQSEDAGKKRGSDHPVFGGYGWAREALPSGHRAQVCFWYEGNVGWTQQLFYNFVDSGPRTKDVEKFQLPDVCLTNRACLYRP
;
A
#
# COMPACT_ATOMS: atom_id res chain seq x y z
N MET A 1 -7.80 -27.41 78.49
CA MET A 1 -8.62 -28.54 78.00
C MET A 1 -8.02 -29.03 76.69
N HIS A 2 -8.24 -30.29 76.31
CA HIS A 2 -7.62 -30.93 75.13
C HIS A 2 -8.53 -30.91 73.88
N SER A 3 -8.00 -31.54 72.81
CA SER A 3 -8.66 -32.15 71.63
C SER A 3 -9.19 -31.28 70.48
N ASP A 4 -8.49 -31.39 69.33
CA ASP A 4 -9.06 -31.46 67.97
C ASP A 4 -10.16 -32.55 67.87
N PRO A 5 -11.17 -32.44 66.97
CA PRO A 5 -11.04 -33.15 65.67
C PRO A 5 -11.84 -32.64 64.43
N LEU A 6 -11.27 -32.92 63.25
CA LEU A 6 -11.93 -33.40 62.00
C LEU A 6 -13.14 -32.69 61.35
N ASN A 7 -12.84 -31.89 60.32
CA ASN A 7 -13.20 -32.13 58.90
C ASN A 7 -14.63 -32.60 58.50
N LYS A 8 -15.35 -31.77 57.71
CA LYS A 8 -16.25 -32.23 56.63
C LYS A 8 -16.49 -31.17 55.52
N LYS A 9 -16.65 -31.66 54.28
CA LYS A 9 -17.09 -30.99 53.03
C LYS A 9 -18.49 -30.34 53.15
N PRO A 10 -18.98 -29.44 52.24
CA PRO A 10 -18.71 -29.31 50.79
C PRO A 10 -18.31 -27.89 50.34
N LEU A 11 -18.13 -27.53 49.05
CA LEU A 11 -18.21 -28.20 47.72
C LEU A 11 -16.77 -28.46 47.17
N GLY A 12 -16.43 -28.75 45.91
CA GLY A 12 -17.16 -29.07 44.67
C GLY A 12 -16.78 -28.15 43.49
N ASN A 13 -16.14 -28.69 42.43
CA ASN A 13 -15.60 -27.91 41.29
C ASN A 13 -16.66 -27.60 40.22
N SER A 14 -16.93 -26.32 39.97
CA SER A 14 -17.56 -25.84 38.73
C SER A 14 -16.50 -25.25 37.80
N ALA A 15 -15.90 -26.10 36.97
CA ALA A 15 -15.09 -25.62 35.85
C ALA A 15 -16.02 -24.95 34.84
N SER A 16 -16.05 -23.61 34.83
CA SER A 16 -16.80 -22.84 33.83
C SER A 16 -16.11 -22.97 32.47
N ALA A 17 -16.54 -23.98 31.72
CA ALA A 17 -16.24 -24.12 30.30
C ALA A 17 -16.93 -22.99 29.50
N LEU A 18 -16.39 -21.78 29.62
CA LEU A 18 -16.66 -20.71 28.68
C LEU A 18 -16.09 -21.13 27.33
N ASP A 19 -16.96 -21.12 26.33
CA ASP A 19 -16.74 -21.75 25.02
C ASP A 19 -15.34 -21.48 24.45
N GLY A 20 -14.70 -22.58 24.01
CA GLY A 20 -13.42 -22.56 23.30
C GLY A 20 -13.51 -21.99 21.88
N LYS A 21 -14.28 -20.91 21.68
CA LYS A 21 -14.16 -20.02 20.52
C LYS A 21 -12.77 -19.42 20.53
N LYS A 22 -11.82 -20.15 19.92
CA LYS A 22 -10.60 -19.55 19.38
C LYS A 22 -11.04 -18.33 18.57
N ILE A 23 -10.74 -17.14 19.07
CA ILE A 23 -10.75 -15.93 18.25
C ILE A 23 -9.90 -16.29 17.03
N PRO A 24 -10.42 -16.20 15.78
CA PRO A 24 -9.63 -16.52 14.60
C PRO A 24 -8.33 -15.74 14.67
N MET A 25 -7.19 -16.44 14.65
CA MET A 25 -5.89 -15.82 14.86
C MET A 25 -5.71 -14.73 13.82
N GLN A 26 -5.81 -13.47 14.27
CA GLN A 26 -5.99 -12.34 13.37
C GLN A 26 -4.79 -12.27 12.44
N VAL A 27 -5.04 -12.38 11.13
CA VAL A 27 -3.97 -12.30 10.13
C VAL A 27 -3.49 -10.87 10.11
N LEU A 28 -2.39 -10.63 10.82
CA LEU A 28 -1.73 -9.33 10.86
C LEU A 28 -1.03 -9.09 9.52
N PRO A 29 -1.08 -7.86 8.99
CA PRO A 29 -0.22 -7.49 7.87
C PRO A 29 1.24 -7.56 8.33
N PRO A 30 2.18 -7.89 7.44
CA PRO A 30 3.60 -7.86 7.77
C PRO A 30 4.11 -6.41 7.85
N ASN A 31 5.14 -6.20 8.65
CA ASN A 31 5.92 -4.95 8.59
C ASN A 31 6.79 -4.95 7.32
N LEU A 32 6.97 -3.78 6.72
CA LEU A 32 7.89 -3.58 5.61
C LEU A 32 9.34 -3.94 6.03
N PRO A 33 10.14 -4.44 5.08
CA PRO A 33 11.59 -4.41 5.18
C PRO A 33 12.10 -3.02 5.54
N GLU A 34 13.31 -2.94 6.11
CA GLU A 34 13.97 -1.64 6.33
C GLU A 34 14.28 -0.95 5.01
N ARG A 35 14.68 -1.75 4.01
CA ARG A 35 14.85 -1.33 2.62
C ARG A 35 14.32 -2.39 1.67
N PHE A 36 13.72 -1.96 0.55
CA PHE A 36 13.37 -2.86 -0.55
C PHE A 36 13.41 -2.15 -1.91
N TYR A 37 13.49 -2.96 -2.96
CA TYR A 37 13.27 -2.59 -4.36
C TYR A 37 12.14 -3.46 -4.91
N THR A 38 11.30 -2.89 -5.78
CA THR A 38 10.28 -3.61 -6.53
C THR A 38 9.98 -2.87 -7.83
N GLU A 39 9.62 -3.60 -8.87
CA GLU A 39 9.04 -3.06 -10.10
C GLU A 39 7.51 -3.13 -10.03
N PHE A 40 6.82 -2.21 -10.68
CA PHE A 40 5.37 -2.18 -10.66
C PHE A 40 4.75 -1.91 -12.03
N GLU A 41 3.55 -2.43 -12.22
CA GLU A 41 2.60 -1.92 -13.21
C GLU A 41 1.51 -1.14 -12.48
N ILE A 42 1.17 0.03 -13.00
CA ILE A 42 0.14 0.90 -12.46
C ILE A 42 -0.95 1.12 -13.49
N ILE A 43 -2.16 0.76 -13.10
CA ILE A 43 -3.34 0.68 -13.96
C ILE A 43 -4.37 1.68 -13.43
N TYR A 44 -4.98 2.43 -14.35
CA TYR A 44 -5.95 3.47 -14.02
C TYR A 44 -7.21 3.35 -14.89
N THR A 45 -8.39 3.39 -14.27
CA THR A 45 -9.69 3.57 -14.95
C THR A 45 -10.33 4.89 -14.50
N PRO A 46 -11.11 5.59 -15.33
CA PRO A 46 -12.01 6.64 -14.85
C PRO A 46 -13.01 6.10 -13.81
N ARG A 47 -13.55 6.99 -12.97
CA ARG A 47 -14.51 6.66 -11.91
C ARG A 47 -15.90 6.34 -12.46
N ASP A 48 -16.35 7.15 -13.41
CA ASP A 48 -17.78 7.23 -13.78
C ASP A 48 -18.19 6.24 -14.89
N ASP A 49 -17.43 5.18 -15.10
CA ASP A 49 -17.76 4.11 -16.06
C ASP A 49 -18.58 3.01 -15.35
N PRO A 50 -19.89 2.84 -15.65
CA PRO A 50 -20.74 1.84 -15.01
C PRO A 50 -20.42 0.39 -15.41
N GLY A 51 -19.55 0.17 -16.40
CA GLY A 51 -19.03 -1.14 -16.78
C GLY A 51 -17.78 -1.57 -16.00
N MET A 52 -17.14 -0.68 -15.24
CA MET A 52 -15.92 -0.98 -14.49
C MET A 52 -16.22 -1.54 -13.10
N PRO A 53 -15.84 -2.79 -12.78
CA PRO A 53 -15.87 -3.28 -11.41
C PRO A 53 -14.75 -2.65 -10.58
N LEU A 54 -14.96 -2.57 -9.26
CA LEU A 54 -13.94 -2.11 -8.32
C LEU A 54 -12.69 -3.03 -8.34
N PRO A 55 -11.47 -2.47 -8.23
CA PRO A 55 -10.27 -3.26 -7.98
C PRO A 55 -10.31 -3.92 -6.57
N PRO A 56 -9.53 -5.00 -6.34
CA PRO A 56 -8.47 -5.51 -7.20
C PRO A 56 -9.02 -6.43 -8.31
N TRP A 57 -8.59 -6.22 -9.55
CA TRP A 57 -9.07 -6.96 -10.71
C TRP A 57 -8.38 -8.34 -10.79
N PRO A 58 -9.11 -9.48 -10.69
CA PRO A 58 -8.47 -10.80 -10.52
C PRO A 58 -7.61 -11.28 -11.70
N ALA A 59 -7.81 -10.72 -12.90
CA ALA A 59 -7.01 -10.96 -14.09
C ALA A 59 -5.74 -10.08 -14.17
N GLY A 60 -5.46 -9.28 -13.13
CA GLY A 60 -4.46 -8.22 -13.13
C GLY A 60 -4.95 -6.92 -13.77
N HIS A 61 -5.86 -6.97 -14.75
CA HIS A 61 -6.34 -5.80 -15.51
C HIS A 61 -7.87 -5.66 -15.52
N PRO A 62 -8.43 -4.44 -15.76
CA PRO A 62 -9.86 -4.23 -15.88
C PRO A 62 -10.46 -5.00 -17.07
N PRO A 63 -11.73 -5.45 -16.97
CA PRO A 63 -12.37 -6.29 -18.00
C PRO A 63 -12.86 -5.52 -19.23
N ALA A 64 -12.85 -4.18 -19.20
CA ALA A 64 -13.35 -3.31 -20.25
C ALA A 64 -12.44 -2.09 -20.42
N LEU A 65 -12.57 -1.36 -21.54
CA LEU A 65 -11.96 -0.04 -21.75
C LEU A 65 -12.97 1.06 -21.39
N PRO A 66 -12.53 2.26 -20.95
CA PRO A 66 -11.16 2.78 -21.05
C PRO A 66 -10.32 2.58 -19.78
N TYR A 67 -9.09 2.11 -19.97
CA TYR A 67 -8.04 2.17 -18.95
C TYR A 67 -6.71 2.59 -19.58
N ALA A 68 -5.76 2.94 -18.72
CA ALA A 68 -4.35 3.03 -19.06
C ALA A 68 -3.56 1.98 -18.27
N ILE A 69 -2.44 1.49 -18.83
CA ILE A 69 -1.41 0.71 -18.12
C ILE A 69 -0.07 1.39 -18.33
N GLY A 70 0.68 1.61 -17.25
CA GLY A 70 2.02 2.17 -17.25
C GLY A 70 2.90 1.43 -16.26
N ARG A 71 4.22 1.55 -16.40
CA ARG A 71 5.18 0.83 -15.55
C ARG A 71 5.96 1.79 -14.68
N GLY A 72 6.60 1.24 -13.66
CA GLY A 72 7.54 1.95 -12.83
C GLY A 72 8.29 1.02 -11.88
N LYS A 73 8.94 1.63 -10.91
CA LYS A 73 9.78 0.96 -9.92
C LYS A 73 9.90 1.82 -8.67
N THR A 74 9.95 1.16 -7.53
CA THR A 74 10.03 1.78 -6.21
C THR A 74 11.29 1.32 -5.49
N TRP A 75 12.06 2.28 -4.97
CA TRP A 75 13.04 2.04 -3.91
C TRP A 75 12.50 2.64 -2.62
N TYR A 76 12.58 1.87 -1.53
CA TYR A 76 12.24 2.31 -0.18
C TYR A 76 13.44 2.06 0.73
N ALA A 77 13.80 3.05 1.55
CA ALA A 77 14.82 2.95 2.59
C ALA A 77 14.41 3.80 3.81
N ALA A 78 13.79 3.14 4.79
CA ALA A 78 13.27 3.80 6.00
C ALA A 78 14.38 4.44 6.84
N ASP A 79 15.53 3.76 6.94
CA ASP A 79 16.70 4.19 7.70
C ASP A 79 17.36 5.46 7.14
N LEU A 80 17.29 5.65 5.82
CA LEU A 80 17.77 6.85 5.13
C LEU A 80 16.70 7.96 5.04
N GLY A 81 15.45 7.66 5.39
CA GLY A 81 14.32 8.57 5.16
C GLY A 81 14.07 8.84 3.67
N ILE A 82 14.30 7.85 2.81
CA ILE A 82 14.18 7.94 1.35
C ILE A 82 13.14 6.94 0.82
N ALA A 83 12.26 7.42 -0.04
CA ALA A 83 11.50 6.58 -0.97
C ALA A 83 11.47 7.28 -2.34
N ILE A 84 11.54 6.50 -3.41
CA ILE A 84 11.61 6.95 -4.80
C ILE A 84 10.65 6.08 -5.61
N GLU A 85 9.61 6.68 -6.18
CA GLU A 85 8.74 6.06 -7.18
C GLU A 85 9.04 6.66 -8.55
N TRP A 86 9.56 5.85 -9.47
CA TRP A 86 9.91 6.27 -10.82
C TRP A 86 8.93 5.64 -11.81
N TYR A 87 8.09 6.49 -12.39
CA TYR A 87 7.10 6.14 -13.41
C TYR A 87 7.69 6.31 -14.80
N THR A 88 7.70 5.25 -15.62
CA THR A 88 8.36 5.24 -16.93
C THR A 88 7.45 5.63 -18.09
N ASP A 89 6.14 5.48 -17.94
CA ASP A 89 5.16 5.70 -19.00
C ASP A 89 4.27 6.91 -18.69
N TYR A 90 3.59 6.91 -17.54
CA TYR A 90 2.75 8.04 -17.08
C TYR A 90 2.60 8.11 -15.56
N CYS A 91 2.01 9.22 -15.06
CA CYS A 91 1.78 9.50 -13.63
C CYS A 91 0.31 9.84 -13.28
N VAL A 92 -0.62 9.44 -14.17
CA VAL A 92 -2.09 9.69 -14.13
C VAL A 92 -2.76 9.58 -12.75
N PRO A 93 -2.53 8.56 -11.90
CA PRO A 93 -3.31 8.40 -10.67
C PRO A 93 -2.84 9.25 -9.47
N ILE A 94 -1.74 10.00 -9.57
CA ILE A 94 -1.30 10.93 -8.50
C ILE A 94 -1.63 12.39 -8.86
N PHE A 95 -1.72 12.72 -10.16
CA PHE A 95 -1.84 14.10 -10.65
C PHE A 95 -2.93 14.23 -11.72
N GLU A 96 -3.95 15.04 -11.45
CA GLU A 96 -5.06 15.27 -12.37
C GLU A 96 -4.72 16.13 -13.60
N PRO A 97 -5.57 16.12 -14.65
CA PRO A 97 -6.41 15.02 -15.12
C PRO A 97 -5.75 14.26 -16.27
N ASN A 98 -4.58 14.74 -16.74
CA ASN A 98 -3.93 14.32 -17.99
C ASN A 98 -2.42 14.10 -17.80
N SER A 99 -2.03 13.43 -16.70
CA SER A 99 -0.61 13.19 -16.39
C SER A 99 0.00 12.02 -17.19
N TYR A 100 -0.27 11.99 -18.50
CA TYR A 100 0.24 11.06 -19.49
C TYR A 100 1.70 11.38 -19.87
N PHE A 101 2.58 11.46 -18.87
CA PHE A 101 4.00 11.75 -19.00
C PHE A 101 4.80 11.05 -17.88
N PRO A 102 6.05 10.62 -18.14
CA PRO A 102 6.89 10.01 -17.12
C PRO A 102 7.30 11.02 -16.04
N CYS A 103 7.53 10.54 -14.82
CA CYS A 103 7.91 11.37 -13.68
C CYS A 103 8.70 10.56 -12.64
N VAL A 104 9.28 11.28 -11.67
CA VAL A 104 9.78 10.69 -10.42
C VAL A 104 9.19 11.46 -9.25
N LEU A 105 8.46 10.77 -8.39
CA LEU A 105 8.07 11.25 -7.07
C LEU A 105 9.06 10.67 -6.05
N PHE A 106 9.69 11.51 -5.24
CA PHE A 106 10.60 11.02 -4.21
C PHE A 106 10.59 11.91 -2.98
N ASN A 107 10.90 11.34 -1.82
CA ASN A 107 11.18 12.12 -0.62
C ASN A 107 12.67 12.11 -0.26
N TYR A 108 13.16 13.26 0.18
CA TYR A 108 14.51 13.48 0.66
C TYR A 108 14.48 14.51 1.78
N ASN A 109 15.15 14.24 2.91
CA ASN A 109 15.22 15.14 4.07
C ASN A 109 13.84 15.72 4.49
N GLY A 110 12.83 14.86 4.64
CA GLY A 110 11.47 15.26 5.05
C GLY A 110 10.69 16.11 4.05
N THR A 111 11.13 16.19 2.79
CA THR A 111 10.44 16.91 1.71
C THR A 111 10.20 15.99 0.52
N ALA A 112 8.97 15.96 0.02
CA ALA A 112 8.60 15.30 -1.23
C ALA A 112 8.83 16.24 -2.42
N TYR A 113 9.53 15.74 -3.43
CA TYR A 113 9.87 16.39 -4.68
C TYR A 113 9.26 15.63 -5.86
N PHE A 114 8.92 16.35 -6.92
CA PHE A 114 8.35 15.80 -8.14
C PHE A 114 9.12 16.29 -9.36
N ILE A 115 9.76 15.36 -10.08
CA ILE A 115 10.45 15.60 -11.37
C ILE A 115 9.51 15.20 -12.50
N SER A 116 9.36 16.06 -13.51
CA SER A 116 8.61 15.78 -14.73
C SER A 116 9.09 16.66 -15.90
N PRO A 117 8.72 16.37 -17.17
CA PRO A 117 9.13 17.18 -18.32
C PRO A 117 8.67 18.64 -18.21
N LYS A 118 9.49 19.60 -18.68
CA LYS A 118 9.18 21.05 -18.57
C LYS A 118 7.85 21.45 -19.21
N TYR A 119 7.42 20.77 -20.28
CA TYR A 119 6.18 21.10 -20.99
C TYR A 119 4.89 20.80 -20.19
N THR A 120 4.97 20.02 -19.11
CA THR A 120 3.80 19.67 -18.28
C THR A 120 3.35 20.80 -17.36
N GLY A 121 4.12 21.89 -17.27
CA GLY A 121 3.93 22.95 -16.28
C GLY A 121 4.47 22.60 -14.90
N TYR A 122 4.41 21.34 -14.47
CA TYR A 122 4.99 20.88 -13.20
C TYR A 122 6.52 20.87 -13.21
N GLY A 123 7.13 20.51 -14.36
CA GLY A 123 8.57 20.35 -14.51
C GLY A 123 9.41 21.64 -14.41
N PRO A 124 10.75 21.53 -14.34
CA PRO A 124 11.51 20.28 -14.39
C PRO A 124 11.60 19.57 -13.03
N CYS A 125 11.50 20.31 -11.93
CA CYS A 125 11.25 19.77 -10.59
C CYS A 125 10.46 20.80 -9.75
N CYS A 126 9.66 20.30 -8.81
CA CYS A 126 8.92 21.11 -7.85
C CYS A 126 8.82 20.41 -6.48
N VAL A 127 8.60 21.19 -5.42
CA VAL A 127 8.27 20.69 -4.08
C VAL A 127 6.80 20.28 -4.08
N TYR A 128 6.54 18.98 -3.92
CA TYR A 128 5.19 18.44 -3.84
C TYR A 128 4.61 18.67 -2.44
N ARG A 129 5.36 18.32 -1.38
CA ARG A 129 4.93 18.49 0.01
C ARG A 129 6.12 18.58 0.96
N ARG A 130 6.08 19.53 1.91
CA ARG A 130 7.02 19.59 3.05
C ARG A 130 6.48 18.78 4.23
N HIS A 131 7.37 18.34 5.12
CA HIS A 131 7.06 17.46 6.24
C HIS A 131 6.41 16.15 5.76
N TRP A 132 7.04 15.55 4.75
CA TRP A 132 6.65 14.26 4.15
C TRP A 132 7.86 13.33 4.14
N THR A 133 7.74 12.24 4.89
CA THR A 133 8.70 11.13 5.00
C THR A 133 8.11 9.88 4.35
N PRO A 134 8.87 8.79 4.16
CA PRO A 134 8.25 7.50 3.85
C PRO A 134 7.25 7.12 4.96
N PRO A 135 6.22 6.31 4.65
CA PRO A 135 5.44 5.62 5.66
C PRO A 135 6.36 4.80 6.58
N HIS A 136 6.10 4.80 7.88
CA HIS A 136 6.85 3.98 8.82
C HIS A 136 6.60 2.48 8.55
N ARG A 137 7.56 1.61 8.92
CA ARG A 137 7.58 0.21 8.49
C ARG A 137 6.38 -0.63 8.96
N ASP A 138 5.70 -0.19 10.01
CA ASP A 138 4.50 -0.82 10.59
C ASP A 138 3.18 -0.14 10.18
N PHE A 139 3.18 0.81 9.22
CA PHE A 139 1.99 1.61 8.93
C PHE A 139 0.75 0.80 8.51
N MET A 140 0.91 -0.46 8.09
CA MET A 140 -0.21 -1.36 7.81
C MET A 140 -0.89 -1.92 9.06
N GLN A 141 -0.23 -1.96 10.22
CA GLN A 141 -0.81 -2.52 11.44
C GLN A 141 -2.10 -1.79 11.86
N GLN A 142 -2.23 -0.49 11.57
CA GLN A 142 -3.46 0.27 11.83
C GLN A 142 -4.68 -0.26 11.04
N TYR A 143 -4.45 -0.95 9.93
CA TYR A 143 -5.48 -1.55 9.07
C TYR A 143 -5.67 -3.05 9.31
N ALA A 144 -4.97 -3.67 10.27
CA ALA A 144 -5.01 -5.11 10.52
C ALA A 144 -6.43 -5.67 10.81
N ARG A 145 -7.37 -4.82 11.26
CA ARG A 145 -8.79 -5.17 11.47
C ARG A 145 -9.59 -5.40 10.19
N TYR A 146 -9.04 -5.02 9.02
CA TYR A 146 -9.71 -5.06 7.72
C TYR A 146 -9.31 -6.28 6.86
N TYR A 147 -8.72 -7.32 7.46
CA TYR A 147 -8.41 -8.58 6.78
C TYR A 147 -9.69 -9.23 6.23
N ASN A 148 -9.71 -9.49 4.92
CA ASN A 148 -10.89 -9.96 4.20
C ASN A 148 -10.75 -11.39 3.64
N GLY A 149 -9.61 -12.06 3.85
CA GLY A 149 -9.34 -13.41 3.37
C GLY A 149 -8.16 -13.47 2.40
N SER A 150 -8.17 -14.47 1.50
CA SER A 150 -7.01 -14.78 0.65
C SER A 150 -7.39 -15.45 -0.66
N THR A 151 -6.57 -15.28 -1.70
CA THR A 151 -6.79 -15.86 -3.04
C THR A 151 -5.53 -16.58 -3.54
N THR A 152 -5.69 -17.71 -4.22
CA THR A 152 -4.58 -18.55 -4.75
C THR A 152 -4.23 -18.28 -6.22
N LYS A 153 -4.94 -17.34 -6.86
CA LYS A 153 -4.71 -16.89 -8.23
C LYS A 153 -5.05 -15.40 -8.32
N PHE A 154 -4.12 -14.60 -8.81
CA PHE A 154 -4.31 -13.16 -9.00
C PHE A 154 -3.39 -12.70 -10.13
N GLY A 155 -3.94 -12.57 -11.33
CA GLY A 155 -3.20 -12.39 -12.59
C GLY A 155 -2.42 -13.64 -13.04
N ASP A 156 -2.45 -13.94 -14.34
CA ASP A 156 -1.60 -14.99 -14.91
C ASP A 156 -0.14 -14.49 -14.94
N GLY A 157 0.78 -15.24 -14.32
CA GLY A 157 2.19 -14.88 -14.24
C GLY A 157 2.56 -13.76 -13.26
N VAL A 158 1.59 -13.20 -12.51
CA VAL A 158 1.86 -12.12 -11.54
C VAL A 158 2.49 -12.69 -10.26
N LEU A 159 1.81 -13.60 -9.55
CA LEU A 159 2.42 -14.46 -8.52
C LEU A 159 1.74 -15.83 -8.47
N GLU A 160 2.53 -16.91 -8.53
CA GLU A 160 2.07 -18.30 -8.36
C GLU A 160 1.96 -18.72 -6.87
N GLN A 161 1.44 -17.85 -6.00
CA GLN A 161 1.26 -18.15 -4.57
C GLN A 161 -0.03 -17.55 -4.00
N THR A 162 -0.33 -17.89 -2.74
CA THR A 162 -1.50 -17.31 -2.04
C THR A 162 -1.23 -15.86 -1.65
N VAL A 163 -2.18 -14.97 -1.94
CA VAL A 163 -2.20 -13.57 -1.50
C VAL A 163 -3.20 -13.41 -0.35
N ASP A 164 -2.79 -12.78 0.75
CA ASP A 164 -3.67 -12.32 1.82
C ASP A 164 -4.13 -10.88 1.54
N TRP A 165 -5.39 -10.55 1.83
CA TRP A 165 -6.01 -9.27 1.46
C TRP A 165 -6.58 -8.49 2.66
N TRP A 166 -6.42 -7.17 2.61
CA TRP A 166 -7.08 -6.22 3.52
C TRP A 166 -7.85 -5.19 2.69
N ILE A 167 -9.13 -4.96 2.99
CA ILE A 167 -10.01 -4.04 2.24
C ILE A 167 -10.41 -2.88 3.15
N ILE A 168 -9.88 -1.70 2.87
CA ILE A 168 -10.07 -0.49 3.68
C ILE A 168 -11.39 0.18 3.25
N PRO A 169 -12.44 0.21 4.10
CA PRO A 169 -13.67 0.92 3.78
C PRO A 169 -13.42 2.43 3.69
N GLN A 170 -14.31 3.18 3.04
CA GLN A 170 -14.33 4.63 3.24
C GLN A 170 -14.59 4.93 4.73
N SER A 171 -13.94 5.98 5.26
CA SER A 171 -14.16 6.41 6.64
C SER A 171 -15.58 6.93 6.84
N GLU A 172 -16.19 6.66 8.00
CA GLU A 172 -17.48 7.26 8.37
C GLU A 172 -17.36 8.78 8.57
N ASP A 173 -16.17 9.26 8.94
CA ASP A 173 -15.82 10.69 9.03
C ASP A 173 -15.54 11.36 7.68
N ALA A 174 -15.70 10.64 6.55
CA ALA A 174 -15.64 11.24 5.20
C ALA A 174 -16.87 12.16 4.99
N GLY A 175 -16.71 13.42 5.40
CA GLY A 175 -17.80 14.38 5.55
C GLY A 175 -18.64 14.57 4.29
N LYS A 176 -19.94 14.24 4.41
CA LYS A 176 -20.94 14.20 3.32
C LYS A 176 -20.49 13.35 2.13
N LYS A 177 -20.69 12.04 2.24
CA LYS A 177 -20.80 11.12 1.09
C LYS A 177 -21.59 11.79 -0.03
N ARG A 178 -20.96 12.01 -1.19
CA ARG A 178 -21.64 12.33 -2.44
C ARG A 178 -22.41 11.07 -2.86
N GLY A 179 -23.47 11.23 -3.64
CA GLY A 179 -24.31 10.09 -4.10
C GLY A 179 -23.57 9.05 -4.96
N SER A 180 -22.34 9.36 -5.37
CA SER A 180 -21.41 8.57 -6.17
C SER A 180 -20.34 7.83 -5.35
N ASP A 181 -20.23 8.06 -4.04
CA ASP A 181 -19.07 7.63 -3.27
C ASP A 181 -19.13 6.13 -2.95
N HIS A 182 -18.05 5.41 -3.30
CA HIS A 182 -17.97 3.97 -3.19
C HIS A 182 -17.79 3.50 -1.73
N PRO A 183 -18.21 2.27 -1.35
CA PRO A 183 -18.11 1.78 0.03
C PRO A 183 -16.68 1.50 0.52
N VAL A 184 -15.71 1.48 -0.39
CA VAL A 184 -14.31 1.11 -0.17
C VAL A 184 -13.44 2.30 -0.58
N PHE A 185 -12.44 2.64 0.24
CA PHE A 185 -11.41 3.62 -0.12
C PHE A 185 -10.28 2.96 -0.93
N GLY A 186 -9.97 1.70 -0.61
CA GLY A 186 -8.91 0.95 -1.28
C GLY A 186 -8.58 -0.33 -0.52
N GLY A 187 -7.35 -0.81 -0.68
CA GLY A 187 -6.85 -1.95 0.06
C GLY A 187 -5.50 -2.42 -0.45
N TYR A 188 -5.06 -3.54 0.11
CA TYR A 188 -3.74 -4.08 -0.16
C TYR A 188 -3.68 -5.61 -0.09
N GLY A 189 -2.79 -6.19 -0.90
CA GLY A 189 -2.58 -7.63 -1.05
C GLY A 189 -1.11 -8.01 -0.89
N TRP A 190 -0.83 -9.00 -0.03
CA TRP A 190 0.52 -9.44 0.34
C TRP A 190 0.71 -10.93 0.12
N ALA A 191 1.86 -11.32 -0.45
CA ALA A 191 2.31 -12.69 -0.56
C ALA A 191 2.20 -13.38 0.81
N ARG A 192 1.55 -14.53 0.91
CA ARG A 192 1.40 -15.29 2.17
C ARG A 192 2.73 -15.91 2.58
N GLU A 193 3.49 -16.40 1.61
CA GLU A 193 4.79 -17.00 1.85
C GLU A 193 5.87 -15.93 1.98
N ALA A 194 6.78 -16.15 2.92
CA ALA A 194 7.92 -15.26 3.13
C ALA A 194 9.05 -15.57 2.15
N LEU A 195 9.77 -14.52 1.77
CA LEU A 195 11.06 -14.60 1.11
C LEU A 195 12.11 -15.26 2.06
N PRO A 196 13.27 -15.71 1.56
CA PRO A 196 14.33 -16.29 2.39
C PRO A 196 14.86 -15.37 3.51
N SER A 197 14.58 -14.07 3.44
CA SER A 197 14.84 -13.05 4.46
C SER A 197 13.88 -13.07 5.66
N GLY A 198 12.73 -13.75 5.54
CA GLY A 198 11.64 -13.72 6.50
C GLY A 198 10.58 -12.62 6.25
N HIS A 199 10.81 -11.68 5.33
CA HIS A 199 9.78 -10.70 4.94
C HIS A 199 8.83 -11.28 3.88
N ARG A 200 7.58 -10.81 3.90
CA ARG A 200 6.56 -11.15 2.90
C ARG A 200 6.50 -10.08 1.81
N ALA A 201 6.55 -10.48 0.55
CA ALA A 201 6.50 -9.56 -0.58
C ALA A 201 5.15 -8.83 -0.68
N GLN A 202 5.21 -7.55 -1.04
CA GLN A 202 4.06 -6.77 -1.48
C GLN A 202 3.61 -7.26 -2.86
N VAL A 203 2.29 -7.38 -3.07
CA VAL A 203 1.71 -7.89 -4.34
C VAL A 203 0.82 -6.85 -5.01
N CYS A 204 -0.04 -6.18 -4.25
CA CYS A 204 -1.04 -5.28 -4.81
C CYS A 204 -1.36 -4.11 -3.85
N PHE A 205 -1.49 -2.91 -4.41
CA PHE A 205 -2.26 -1.80 -3.84
C PHE A 205 -3.41 -1.45 -4.77
N TRP A 206 -4.55 -1.05 -4.23
CA TRP A 206 -5.55 -0.33 -4.98
C TRP A 206 -6.19 0.76 -4.13
N TYR A 207 -6.61 1.85 -4.77
CA TYR A 207 -7.21 2.99 -4.09
C TYR A 207 -8.07 3.83 -5.03
N GLU A 208 -9.02 4.53 -4.40
CA GLU A 208 -9.80 5.59 -4.99
C GLU A 208 -8.88 6.80 -5.23
N GLY A 209 -8.56 7.05 -6.51
CA GLY A 209 -7.95 8.30 -6.95
C GLY A 209 -9.01 9.36 -7.21
N ASN A 210 -8.59 10.62 -7.29
CA ASN A 210 -9.49 11.78 -7.35
C ASN A 210 -10.56 11.64 -8.46
N VAL A 211 -10.16 11.21 -9.67
CA VAL A 211 -11.01 11.06 -10.86
C VAL A 211 -11.21 9.60 -11.31
N GLY A 212 -10.71 8.61 -10.57
CA GLY A 212 -10.74 7.22 -11.02
C GLY A 212 -10.16 6.18 -10.08
N TRP A 213 -10.21 4.92 -10.49
CA TRP A 213 -9.69 3.78 -9.74
C TRP A 213 -8.25 3.46 -10.14
N THR A 214 -7.41 3.22 -9.14
CA THR A 214 -6.00 2.85 -9.34
C THR A 214 -5.73 1.47 -8.79
N GLN A 215 -4.95 0.67 -9.53
CA GLN A 215 -4.31 -0.55 -9.02
C GLN A 215 -2.81 -0.50 -9.35
N GLN A 216 -1.96 -0.79 -8.38
CA GLN A 216 -0.53 -1.04 -8.54
C GLN A 216 -0.26 -2.52 -8.28
N LEU A 217 0.30 -3.22 -9.27
CA LEU A 217 0.78 -4.61 -9.18
C LEU A 217 2.28 -4.61 -8.98
N PHE A 218 2.78 -5.43 -8.05
CA PHE A 218 4.18 -5.41 -7.62
C PHE A 218 4.91 -6.72 -7.98
N TYR A 219 6.08 -6.55 -8.57
CA TYR A 219 6.91 -7.58 -9.18
C TYR A 219 8.38 -7.39 -8.78
N ASN A 220 9.20 -8.42 -9.02
CA ASN A 220 10.66 -8.39 -8.82
C ASN A 220 11.08 -7.82 -7.43
N PHE A 221 10.27 -8.10 -6.41
CA PHE A 221 10.45 -7.60 -5.05
C PHE A 221 11.70 -8.21 -4.42
N VAL A 222 12.64 -7.37 -4.00
CA VAL A 222 13.84 -7.77 -3.26
C VAL A 222 14.10 -6.82 -2.10
N ASP A 223 14.34 -7.40 -0.92
CA ASP A 223 14.69 -6.69 0.33
C ASP A 223 16.18 -6.80 0.68
N SER A 224 16.95 -7.43 -0.19
CA SER A 224 18.33 -7.83 0.02
C SER A 224 19.13 -7.78 -1.30
N GLY A 225 20.45 -7.91 -1.21
CA GLY A 225 21.33 -7.80 -2.38
C GLY A 225 21.62 -6.35 -2.81
N PRO A 226 22.05 -6.11 -4.07
CA PRO A 226 22.52 -4.79 -4.50
C PRO A 226 21.43 -3.72 -4.63
N ARG A 227 20.22 -4.07 -5.10
CA ARG A 227 19.17 -3.07 -5.45
C ARG A 227 18.69 -2.25 -4.24
N THR A 228 18.72 -2.82 -3.04
CA THR A 228 18.38 -2.10 -1.80
C THR A 228 19.48 -1.14 -1.32
N LYS A 229 20.58 -1.02 -2.08
CA LYS A 229 21.69 -0.09 -1.83
C LYS A 229 21.83 1.01 -2.87
N ASP A 230 21.07 0.96 -3.97
CA ASP A 230 21.11 1.97 -5.04
C ASP A 230 20.93 3.42 -4.52
N VAL A 231 20.19 3.58 -3.40
CA VAL A 231 19.90 4.87 -2.77
C VAL A 231 20.86 5.29 -1.66
N GLU A 232 21.85 4.46 -1.27
CA GLU A 232 22.83 4.80 -0.20
C GLU A 232 23.66 6.06 -0.49
N LYS A 233 23.78 6.43 -1.77
CA LYS A 233 24.51 7.61 -2.24
C LYS A 233 23.59 8.63 -2.94
N PHE A 234 22.29 8.55 -2.71
CA PHE A 234 21.33 9.46 -3.33
C PHE A 234 21.56 10.90 -2.84
N GLN A 235 21.72 11.80 -3.80
CA GLN A 235 21.83 13.25 -3.59
C GLN A 235 20.63 13.92 -4.26
N LEU A 236 20.13 14.99 -3.65
CA LEU A 236 19.07 15.81 -4.24
C LEU A 236 19.57 16.39 -5.58
N PRO A 237 18.96 16.07 -6.74
CA PRO A 237 19.44 16.56 -8.02
C PRO A 237 19.39 18.09 -8.10
N ASP A 238 20.36 18.74 -8.76
CA ASP A 238 20.46 20.20 -8.88
C ASP A 238 19.15 20.87 -9.34
N VAL A 239 18.45 20.20 -10.25
CA VAL A 239 17.16 20.64 -10.79
C VAL A 239 16.05 20.77 -9.73
N CYS A 240 16.20 20.07 -8.59
CA CYS A 240 15.33 20.11 -7.41
C CYS A 240 15.87 20.98 -6.27
N LEU A 241 16.95 21.74 -6.46
CA LEU A 241 17.38 22.81 -5.56
C LEU A 241 16.44 24.03 -5.68
N THR A 242 15.17 23.81 -5.35
CA THR A 242 14.06 24.72 -5.62
C THR A 242 13.09 24.81 -4.46
N ASN A 243 12.48 25.99 -4.28
CA ASN A 243 11.35 26.22 -3.38
C ASN A 243 10.01 26.35 -4.13
N ARG A 244 10.00 26.12 -5.45
CA ARG A 244 8.79 26.17 -6.27
C ARG A 244 7.84 25.04 -5.88
N ALA A 245 6.69 25.37 -5.32
CA ALA A 245 5.61 24.39 -5.10
C ALA A 245 5.10 23.83 -6.45
N CYS A 246 4.69 22.56 -6.45
CA CYS A 246 4.05 21.97 -7.62
C CYS A 246 2.70 22.65 -7.92
N LEU A 247 2.37 22.83 -9.20
CA LEU A 247 1.11 23.43 -9.66
C LEU A 247 -0.06 22.44 -9.56
N TYR A 248 -0.27 21.87 -8.38
CA TYR A 248 -1.41 21.00 -8.11
C TYR A 248 -2.70 21.83 -8.09
N ARG A 249 -3.66 21.48 -8.95
CA ARG A 249 -5.06 21.84 -8.74
C ARG A 249 -5.73 20.63 -8.06
N PRO A 250 -6.20 20.78 -6.81
CA PRO A 250 -7.14 19.85 -6.19
C PRO A 250 -8.58 20.15 -6.60
#